data_AF-A0A1F4EP29-F1
#
_entry.id   AF-A0A1F4EP29-F1
#
_cell.length_a   1.000
_cell.length_b   1.000
_cell.length_c   1.000
_cell.angle_alpha   90.00
_cell.angle_beta   90.00
_cell.angle_gamma   90.00
#
_symmetry.space_group_name_H-M   'P 1'
#
loop_
_entity.id
_entity.type
_entity.pdbx_description
1 polymer ?
#
loop_
_entity_poly.entity_id
_entity_poly.type
_entity_poly.pdbx_seq_one_letter_code
_entity_poly.pdbx_strand_id
1 'polypeptide(L)'
;MLAAGEEVLECYRVLRKAGLNVVGEVLRGTRKFREYDHYPKGDVYDRETRSQYYYHAHRGITGEHGHFHTFLRSDDGEGVVHLVAISMDAYGYPTGLFVPNRWVAAGEWYSVEDVIEMLPRFRVDHAGPSWPVNRWISAMLALFAPHIEQMLLAREQTLSAWRAMRPGEDLLESRELEILAQAPISVDQTISEIRRLLS
;
A
#
# COMPACT_ATOMS: atom_id res chain seq x y z
N MET A 1 -0.46 12.87 11.52
CA MET A 1 -0.08 11.50 11.94
C MET A 1 -0.97 10.94 13.04
N LEU A 2 -1.08 11.54 14.24
CA LEU A 2 -1.93 10.98 15.32
C LEU A 2 -3.38 10.74 14.88
N ALA A 3 -4.02 11.75 14.27
CA ALA A 3 -5.39 11.64 13.77
C ALA A 3 -5.57 10.50 12.74
N ALA A 4 -4.55 10.24 11.91
CA ALA A 4 -4.58 9.10 10.97
C ALA A 4 -4.49 7.77 11.72
N GLY A 5 -3.65 7.68 12.75
CA GLY A 5 -3.63 6.52 13.64
C GLY A 5 -4.96 6.27 14.35
N GLU A 6 -5.62 7.33 14.83
CA GLU A 6 -6.95 7.24 15.44
C GLU A 6 -8.01 6.77 14.43
N GLU A 7 -7.95 7.24 13.19
CA GLU A 7 -8.81 6.78 12.10
C GLU A 7 -8.60 5.29 11.79
N VAL A 8 -7.35 4.81 11.76
CA VAL A 8 -7.04 3.37 11.60
C VAL A 8 -7.69 2.56 12.73
N LEU A 9 -7.53 3.00 13.98
CA LEU A 9 -8.11 2.32 15.14
C LEU A 9 -9.65 2.35 15.13
N GLU A 10 -10.24 3.45 14.68
CA GLU A 10 -11.69 3.59 14.53
C GLU A 10 -12.23 2.64 13.46
N CYS A 11 -11.56 2.53 12.31
CA CYS A 11 -11.89 1.56 11.27
C CYS A 11 -11.86 0.12 11.81
N TYR A 12 -10.82 -0.25 12.58
CA TYR A 12 -10.81 -1.55 13.27
C TYR A 12 -11.96 -1.72 14.26
N ARG A 13 -12.32 -0.65 14.99
CA ARG A 13 -13.40 -0.71 15.98
C ARG A 13 -14.77 -0.92 15.32
N VAL A 14 -15.07 -0.22 14.23
CA VAL A 14 -16.37 -0.34 13.54
C VAL A 14 -16.50 -1.67 12.80
N LEU A 15 -15.43 -2.17 12.19
CA LEU A 15 -15.43 -3.49 11.55
C LEU A 15 -15.64 -4.62 12.57
N ARG A 16 -14.91 -4.58 13.69
CA ARG A 16 -15.05 -5.59 14.76
C ARG A 16 -16.44 -5.61 15.39
N LYS A 17 -17.14 -4.46 15.48
CA LYS A 17 -18.54 -4.41 15.96
C LYS A 17 -19.50 -5.27 15.13
N ALA A 18 -19.17 -5.52 13.86
CA ALA A 18 -19.93 -6.37 12.95
C ALA A 18 -19.32 -7.77 12.77
N GLY A 19 -18.28 -8.13 13.53
CA GLY A 19 -17.54 -9.38 13.34
C GLY A 19 -16.71 -9.43 12.05
N LEU A 20 -16.31 -8.27 11.53
CA LEU A 20 -15.58 -8.11 10.26
C LEU A 20 -14.12 -7.69 10.51
N ASN A 21 -13.28 -7.86 9.48
CA ASN A 21 -11.91 -7.32 9.42
C ASN A 21 -11.63 -6.75 8.03
N VAL A 22 -10.49 -6.06 7.86
CA VAL A 22 -10.14 -5.33 6.63
C VAL A 22 -10.06 -6.26 5.41
N VAL A 23 -9.37 -7.40 5.55
CA VAL A 23 -9.18 -8.37 4.46
C VAL A 23 -10.49 -9.04 4.07
N GLY A 24 -11.29 -9.48 5.05
CA GLY A 24 -12.60 -10.07 4.80
C GLY A 24 -13.55 -9.11 4.09
N GLU A 25 -13.48 -7.82 4.41
CA GLU A 25 -14.28 -6.80 3.75
C GLU A 25 -13.87 -6.54 2.31
N VAL A 26 -12.57 -6.42 2.01
CA VAL A 26 -12.14 -6.22 0.61
C VAL A 26 -12.44 -7.45 -0.26
N LEU A 27 -12.46 -8.64 0.35
CA LEU A 27 -12.83 -9.89 -0.31
C LEU A 27 -14.35 -10.14 -0.35
N ARG A 28 -15.18 -9.28 0.24
CA ARG A 28 -16.63 -9.45 0.32
C ARG A 28 -17.24 -9.66 -1.07
N GLY A 29 -18.07 -10.69 -1.20
CA GLY A 29 -18.71 -11.05 -2.48
C GLY A 29 -17.84 -11.93 -3.39
N THR A 30 -16.58 -12.19 -3.02
CA THR A 30 -15.72 -13.13 -3.75
C THR A 30 -16.14 -14.56 -3.46
N ARG A 31 -16.69 -15.25 -4.46
CA ARG A 31 -17.11 -16.66 -4.34
C ARG A 31 -15.94 -17.64 -4.35
N LYS A 32 -14.89 -17.34 -5.11
CA LYS A 32 -13.69 -18.17 -5.23
C LYS A 32 -12.47 -17.25 -5.24
N PHE A 33 -11.69 -17.35 -4.17
CA PHE A 33 -10.39 -16.71 -4.09
C PHE A 33 -9.42 -17.39 -5.06
N ARG A 34 -8.69 -16.59 -5.84
CA ARG A 34 -7.66 -17.03 -6.79
C ARG A 34 -6.43 -16.16 -6.57
N GLU A 35 -5.26 -16.77 -6.61
CA GLU A 35 -4.01 -16.03 -6.55
C GLU A 35 -3.87 -15.09 -7.73
N TYR A 36 -3.20 -13.97 -7.51
CA TYR A 36 -2.95 -12.91 -8.50
C TYR A 36 -4.22 -12.20 -9.04
N ASP A 37 -5.42 -12.67 -8.67
CA ASP A 37 -6.64 -11.93 -8.96
C ASP A 37 -6.70 -10.68 -8.08
N HIS A 38 -7.12 -9.57 -8.69
CA HIS A 38 -7.40 -8.34 -7.96
C HIS A 38 -8.75 -8.38 -7.27
N TYR A 39 -8.79 -7.83 -6.05
CA TYR A 39 -9.96 -7.70 -5.21
C TYR A 39 -10.11 -6.26 -4.67
N PRO A 40 -11.32 -5.67 -4.71
CA PRO A 40 -12.49 -6.18 -5.43
C PRO A 40 -12.24 -6.25 -6.94
N LYS A 41 -13.10 -6.96 -7.67
CA LYS A 41 -13.00 -7.00 -9.13
C LYS A 41 -13.17 -5.60 -9.72
N GLY A 42 -12.25 -5.21 -10.60
CA GLY A 42 -12.23 -3.88 -11.23
C GLY A 42 -11.45 -2.83 -10.44
N ASP A 43 -10.74 -3.24 -9.38
CA ASP A 43 -10.01 -2.40 -8.44
C ASP A 43 -10.94 -1.39 -7.75
N VAL A 44 -10.43 -0.68 -6.74
CA VAL A 44 -11.10 0.49 -6.18
C VAL A 44 -10.46 1.72 -6.76
N TYR A 45 -11.27 2.63 -7.30
CA TYR A 45 -10.81 3.87 -7.90
C TYR A 45 -11.69 5.05 -7.48
N ASP A 46 -11.08 5.99 -6.77
CA ASP A 46 -11.65 7.28 -6.44
C ASP A 46 -11.30 8.29 -7.54
N ARG A 47 -12.31 8.73 -8.30
CA ARG A 47 -12.13 9.66 -9.42
C ARG A 47 -11.80 11.07 -8.98
N GLU A 48 -12.24 11.50 -7.80
CA GLU A 48 -12.03 12.87 -7.32
C GLU A 48 -10.56 13.08 -6.94
N THR A 49 -10.00 12.12 -6.20
CA THR A 49 -8.61 12.19 -5.71
C THR A 49 -7.63 11.49 -6.65
N ARG A 50 -8.15 10.74 -7.62
CA ARG A 50 -7.41 9.85 -8.53
C ARG A 50 -6.69 8.68 -7.84
N SER A 51 -7.11 8.35 -6.61
CA SER A 51 -6.51 7.28 -5.83
C SER A 51 -7.07 5.93 -6.24
N GLN A 52 -6.19 4.94 -6.39
CA GLN A 52 -6.59 3.57 -6.73
C GLN A 52 -5.92 2.58 -5.78
N TYR A 53 -6.62 1.49 -5.46
CA TYR A 53 -6.00 0.34 -4.83
C TYR A 53 -6.62 -0.97 -5.30
N TYR A 54 -5.88 -2.06 -5.12
CA TYR A 54 -6.42 -3.41 -5.13
C TYR A 54 -5.74 -4.25 -4.06
N TYR A 55 -6.36 -5.39 -3.74
CA TYR A 55 -5.82 -6.44 -2.90
C TYR A 55 -5.60 -7.71 -3.71
N HIS A 56 -4.48 -8.41 -3.51
CA HIS A 56 -4.28 -9.76 -4.02
C HIS A 56 -3.45 -10.60 -3.06
N ALA A 57 -3.33 -11.91 -3.32
CA ALA A 57 -2.40 -12.76 -2.60
C ALA A 57 -1.66 -13.72 -3.50
N HIS A 58 -0.53 -14.19 -2.97
CA HIS A 58 0.32 -15.20 -3.57
C HIS A 58 0.28 -16.45 -2.67
N ARG A 59 0.39 -17.66 -3.23
CA ARG A 59 0.63 -18.85 -2.40
C ARG A 59 2.11 -19.00 -2.08
N GLY A 60 2.39 -19.56 -0.91
CA GLY A 60 3.75 -19.96 -0.52
C GLY A 60 4.56 -18.90 0.23
N ILE A 61 4.01 -17.70 0.43
CA ILE A 61 4.62 -16.67 1.29
C ILE A 61 4.20 -16.95 2.74
N THR A 62 5.10 -17.53 3.52
CA THR A 62 4.83 -17.86 4.93
C THR A 62 4.55 -16.59 5.74
N GLY A 63 3.38 -16.54 6.38
CA GLY A 63 3.00 -15.44 7.28
C GLY A 63 2.31 -14.26 6.59
N GLU A 64 2.24 -14.22 5.26
CA GLU A 64 1.45 -13.24 4.53
C GLU A 64 0.15 -13.88 4.03
N HIS A 65 -0.99 -13.25 4.29
CA HIS A 65 -2.26 -13.64 3.67
C HIS A 65 -2.40 -13.06 2.27
N GLY A 66 -1.90 -11.85 2.08
CA GLY A 66 -1.85 -11.10 0.82
C GLY A 66 -1.57 -9.64 1.14
N HIS A 67 -1.63 -8.77 0.14
CA HIS A 67 -1.25 -7.38 0.29
C HIS A 67 -2.08 -6.44 -0.58
N PHE A 68 -2.22 -5.21 -0.10
CA PHE A 68 -2.78 -4.11 -0.88
C PHE A 68 -1.68 -3.47 -1.72
N HIS A 69 -2.00 -3.08 -2.95
CA HIS A 69 -1.21 -2.12 -3.72
C HIS A 69 -1.97 -0.80 -3.80
N THR A 70 -1.28 0.32 -3.60
CA THR A 70 -1.84 1.67 -3.75
C THR A 70 -1.20 2.41 -4.89
N PHE A 71 -2.02 3.19 -5.61
CA PHE A 71 -1.63 3.94 -6.79
C PHE A 71 -2.27 5.32 -6.80
N LEU A 72 -1.63 6.24 -7.51
CA LEU A 72 -2.23 7.49 -7.94
C LEU A 72 -2.29 7.52 -9.47
N ARG A 73 -3.42 7.92 -10.05
CA ARG A 73 -3.51 8.10 -11.51
C ARG A 73 -2.98 9.46 -11.97
N SER A 74 -2.36 9.47 -13.14
CA SER A 74 -1.99 10.68 -13.87
C SER A 74 -3.23 11.54 -14.17
N ASP A 75 -3.01 12.81 -14.54
CA ASP A 75 -4.10 13.78 -14.79
C ASP A 75 -4.97 13.41 -15.99
N ASP A 76 -4.39 12.80 -17.01
CA ASP A 76 -5.09 12.26 -18.17
C ASP A 76 -5.75 10.89 -17.90
N GLY A 77 -5.48 10.28 -16.74
CA GLY A 77 -6.05 9.00 -16.31
C GLY A 77 -5.46 7.76 -16.99
N GLU A 78 -4.52 7.94 -17.91
CA GLU A 78 -3.89 6.89 -18.71
C GLU A 78 -2.76 6.18 -17.96
N GLY A 79 -2.05 6.90 -17.08
CA GLY A 79 -0.93 6.41 -16.27
C GLY A 79 -1.31 6.13 -14.81
N VAL A 80 -0.56 5.23 -14.18
CA VAL A 80 -0.61 5.00 -12.73
C VAL A 80 0.79 4.98 -12.16
N VAL A 81 0.98 5.58 -11.00
CA VAL A 81 2.20 5.45 -10.21
C VAL A 81 1.93 4.61 -8.97
N HIS A 82 2.75 3.59 -8.72
CA HIS A 82 2.68 2.80 -7.50
C HIS A 82 3.29 3.59 -6.34
N LEU A 83 2.56 3.69 -5.22
CA LEU A 83 3.02 4.42 -4.04
C LEU A 83 3.69 3.49 -3.04
N VAL A 84 2.96 2.48 -2.57
CA VAL A 84 3.45 1.47 -1.63
C VAL A 84 2.52 0.26 -1.64
N ALA A 85 3.02 -0.90 -1.21
CA ALA A 85 2.19 -2.05 -0.89
C ALA A 85 2.12 -2.28 0.62
N ILE A 86 0.99 -2.78 1.12
CA ILE A 86 0.75 -3.06 2.55
C ILE A 86 0.51 -4.56 2.71
N SER A 87 1.46 -5.26 3.33
CA SER A 87 1.36 -6.68 3.65
C SER A 87 0.41 -6.92 4.81
N MET A 88 -0.43 -7.96 4.68
CA MET A 88 -1.47 -8.31 5.64
C MET A 88 -1.29 -9.72 6.19
N ASP A 89 -1.51 -9.89 7.48
CA ASP A 89 -1.63 -11.22 8.10
C ASP A 89 -3.00 -11.88 7.83
N ALA A 90 -3.14 -13.13 8.26
CA ALA A 90 -4.39 -13.91 8.13
C ALA A 90 -5.54 -13.39 9.01
N TYR A 91 -5.28 -12.50 9.96
CA TYR A 91 -6.27 -11.91 10.85
C TYR A 91 -6.79 -10.56 10.35
N GLY A 92 -6.19 -10.02 9.29
CA GLY A 92 -6.56 -8.77 8.64
C GLY A 92 -5.84 -7.54 9.20
N TYR A 93 -4.66 -7.73 9.80
CA TYR A 93 -3.80 -6.65 10.30
C TYR A 93 -2.57 -6.44 9.40
N PRO A 94 -2.10 -5.19 9.27
CA PRO A 94 -0.92 -4.87 8.48
C PRO A 94 0.36 -5.32 9.21
N THR A 95 1.29 -5.95 8.49
CA THR A 95 2.56 -6.47 9.02
C THR A 95 3.78 -5.76 8.49
N GLY A 96 3.69 -5.18 7.29
CA GLY A 96 4.82 -4.56 6.61
C GLY A 96 4.39 -3.68 5.46
N LEU A 97 5.35 -2.88 4.99
CA LEU A 97 5.26 -2.10 3.76
C LEU A 97 6.36 -2.54 2.82
N PHE A 98 6.10 -2.53 1.52
CA PHE A 98 7.14 -2.72 0.51
C PHE A 98 6.92 -1.88 -0.74
N VAL A 99 8.02 -1.55 -1.42
CA VAL A 99 8.06 -0.90 -2.72
C VAL A 99 8.57 -1.93 -3.73
N PRO A 100 7.70 -2.45 -4.61
CA PRO A 100 8.09 -3.37 -5.65
C PRO A 100 8.80 -2.66 -6.79
N ASN A 101 9.43 -3.44 -7.66
CA ASN A 101 9.97 -2.95 -8.92
C ASN A 101 8.86 -2.71 -9.96
N ARG A 102 9.14 -1.91 -10.99
CA ARG A 102 8.16 -1.50 -12.02
C ARG A 102 7.48 -2.70 -12.67
N TRP A 103 8.23 -3.71 -13.07
CA TRP A 103 7.64 -4.87 -13.74
C TRP A 103 6.63 -5.65 -12.87
N VAL A 104 6.73 -5.55 -11.53
CA VAL A 104 5.84 -6.24 -10.60
C VAL A 104 4.51 -5.50 -10.46
N ALA A 105 4.55 -4.19 -10.22
CA ALA A 105 3.34 -3.39 -10.00
C ALA A 105 2.74 -2.81 -11.29
N ALA A 106 3.48 -2.89 -12.40
CA ALA A 106 3.25 -2.11 -13.61
C ALA A 106 3.17 -0.59 -13.33
N GLY A 107 2.91 0.20 -14.37
CA GLY A 107 2.75 1.65 -14.25
C GLY A 107 3.99 2.46 -14.60
N GLU A 108 3.85 3.75 -14.44
CA GLU A 108 4.86 4.75 -14.77
C GLU A 108 5.90 4.86 -13.66
N TRP A 109 7.13 5.17 -14.05
CA TRP A 109 8.24 5.33 -13.12
C TRP A 109 8.54 6.81 -12.92
N TYR A 110 8.25 7.30 -11.71
CA TYR A 110 8.48 8.69 -11.30
C TYR A 110 9.70 8.82 -10.40
N SER A 111 10.27 10.04 -10.36
CA SER A 111 11.34 10.38 -9.43
C SER A 111 10.89 10.18 -7.98
N VAL A 112 11.84 10.00 -7.05
CA VAL A 112 11.48 9.85 -5.63
C VAL A 112 10.81 11.11 -5.10
N GLU A 113 11.28 12.27 -5.56
CA GLU A 113 10.74 13.59 -5.22
C GLU A 113 9.27 13.71 -5.64
N ASP A 114 8.95 13.37 -6.89
CA ASP A 114 7.59 13.44 -7.42
C ASP A 114 6.64 12.50 -6.65
N VAL A 115 7.08 11.27 -6.37
CA VAL A 115 6.24 10.30 -5.63
C VAL A 115 5.99 10.78 -4.21
N ILE A 116 6.99 11.35 -3.53
CA ILE A 116 6.84 11.92 -2.19
C ILE A 116 5.83 13.07 -2.20
N GLU A 117 5.89 13.97 -3.18
CA GLU A 117 4.91 15.06 -3.33
C GLU A 117 3.49 14.55 -3.62
N MET A 118 3.36 13.36 -4.23
CA MET A 118 2.08 12.72 -4.51
C MET A 118 1.46 12.04 -3.28
N LEU A 119 2.25 11.58 -2.30
CA LEU A 119 1.75 10.82 -1.14
C LEU A 119 0.57 11.49 -0.41
N PRO A 120 0.60 12.81 -0.09
CA PRO A 120 -0.50 13.46 0.63
C PRO A 120 -1.82 13.51 -0.15
N ARG A 121 -1.78 13.25 -1.46
CA ARG A 121 -2.96 13.30 -2.34
C ARG A 121 -3.75 11.99 -2.32
N PHE A 122 -3.14 10.90 -1.85
CA PHE A 122 -3.82 9.62 -1.79
C PHE A 122 -4.94 9.66 -0.74
N ARG A 123 -6.18 9.50 -1.21
CA ARG A 123 -7.38 9.44 -0.37
C ARG A 123 -8.47 8.69 -1.12
N VAL A 124 -9.09 7.71 -0.47
CA VAL A 124 -10.29 7.02 -0.92
C VAL A 124 -11.30 7.14 0.21
N ASP A 125 -12.38 7.90 0.01
CA ASP A 125 -13.35 8.18 1.07
C ASP A 125 -14.81 7.92 0.68
N HIS A 126 -15.04 7.49 -0.56
CA HIS A 126 -16.35 7.03 -1.01
C HIS A 126 -16.80 5.73 -0.31
N ALA A 127 -18.10 5.43 -0.37
CA ALA A 127 -18.69 4.36 0.44
C ALA A 127 -18.40 2.92 -0.02
N GLY A 128 -18.24 2.69 -1.33
CA GLY A 128 -18.04 1.35 -1.90
C GLY A 128 -16.57 0.98 -2.08
N PRO A 129 -16.17 -0.31 -2.06
CA PRO A 129 -16.99 -1.46 -1.66
C PRO A 129 -17.22 -1.51 -0.14
N SER A 130 -16.34 -0.89 0.64
CA SER A 130 -16.44 -0.80 2.09
C SER A 130 -15.82 0.50 2.57
N TRP A 131 -16.68 1.43 3.01
CA TRP A 131 -16.28 2.72 3.56
C TRP A 131 -15.19 2.63 4.65
N PRO A 132 -15.27 1.72 5.64
CA PRO A 132 -14.19 1.58 6.63
C PRO A 132 -12.88 1.07 6.02
N VAL A 133 -12.88 0.23 4.98
CA VAL A 133 -11.64 -0.21 4.32
C VAL A 133 -11.00 0.95 3.54
N ASN A 134 -11.80 1.74 2.84
CA ASN A 134 -11.34 2.91 2.09
C ASN A 134 -10.71 3.96 3.01
N ARG A 135 -11.37 4.26 4.13
CA ARG A 135 -10.81 5.19 5.12
C ARG A 135 -9.58 4.62 5.81
N TRP A 136 -9.59 3.32 6.12
CA TRP A 136 -8.43 2.63 6.69
C TRP A 136 -7.20 2.74 5.79
N ILE A 137 -7.30 2.44 4.49
CA ILE A 137 -6.13 2.45 3.60
C ILE A 137 -5.58 3.87 3.40
N SER A 138 -6.46 4.86 3.32
CA SER A 138 -6.07 6.29 3.27
C SER A 138 -5.34 6.70 4.55
N ALA A 139 -5.86 6.30 5.70
CA ALA A 139 -5.27 6.59 7.00
C ALA A 139 -3.93 5.86 7.21
N MET A 140 -3.77 4.65 6.66
CA MET A 140 -2.48 3.94 6.67
C MET A 140 -1.40 4.71 5.93
N LEU A 141 -1.69 5.22 4.72
CA LEU A 141 -0.72 6.03 3.97
C LEU A 141 -0.38 7.33 4.71
N ALA A 142 -1.36 7.98 5.34
CA ALA A 142 -1.11 9.19 6.13
C ALA A 142 -0.35 8.92 7.46
N LEU A 143 -0.58 7.77 8.11
CA LEU A 143 0.10 7.38 9.35
C LEU A 143 1.56 7.04 9.09
N PHE A 144 1.81 6.28 8.01
CA PHE A 144 3.14 5.78 7.65
C PHE A 144 3.86 6.61 6.60
N ALA A 145 3.36 7.81 6.24
CA ALA A 145 4.00 8.68 5.26
C ALA A 145 5.53 8.84 5.48
N PRO A 146 6.04 9.09 6.71
CA PRO A 146 7.49 9.14 6.93
C PRO A 146 8.22 7.83 6.63
N HIS A 147 7.60 6.67 6.88
CA HIS A 147 8.20 5.37 6.56
C HIS A 147 8.21 5.12 5.06
N ILE A 148 7.14 5.52 4.36
CA ILE A 148 7.02 5.40 2.91
C ILE A 148 8.07 6.29 2.23
N GLU A 149 8.25 7.53 2.69
CA GLU A 149 9.32 8.43 2.20
C GLU A 149 10.71 7.78 2.33
N GLN A 150 11.04 7.21 3.50
CA GLN A 150 12.32 6.52 3.70
C GLN A 150 12.46 5.30 2.79
N MET A 151 11.38 4.55 2.56
CA MET A 151 11.40 3.42 1.64
C MET A 151 11.57 3.84 0.18
N LEU A 152 11.00 4.96 -0.25
CA LEU A 152 11.21 5.51 -1.59
C LEU A 152 12.64 6.02 -1.79
N LEU A 153 13.28 6.55 -0.75
CA LEU A 153 14.71 6.87 -0.79
C LEU A 153 15.57 5.59 -0.85
N ALA A 154 15.22 4.56 -0.08
CA ALA A 154 15.89 3.26 -0.10
C ALA A 154 15.75 2.58 -1.48
N ARG A 155 14.60 2.73 -2.14
CA ARG A 155 14.37 2.29 -3.52
C ARG A 155 15.43 2.84 -4.48
N GLU A 156 15.71 4.14 -4.42
CA GLU A 156 16.74 4.77 -5.26
C GLU A 156 18.15 4.28 -4.94
N GLN A 157 18.45 4.05 -3.65
CA GLN A 157 19.72 3.49 -3.21
C GLN A 157 19.91 2.06 -3.76
N THR A 158 18.87 1.22 -3.68
CA THR A 158 18.88 -0.14 -4.24
C THR A 158 19.13 -0.10 -5.75
N LEU A 159 18.40 0.74 -6.50
CA LEU A 159 18.61 0.87 -7.94
C LEU A 159 20.02 1.37 -8.28
N SER A 160 20.53 2.35 -7.55
CA SER A 160 21.90 2.88 -7.75
C SER A 160 22.96 1.79 -7.53
N ALA A 161 22.84 1.02 -6.45
CA ALA A 161 23.75 -0.09 -6.16
C ALA A 161 23.73 -1.17 -7.26
N TRP A 162 22.54 -1.53 -7.75
CA TRP A 162 22.39 -2.49 -8.85
C TRP A 162 22.95 -1.95 -10.17
N ARG A 163 22.74 -0.66 -10.50
CA ARG A 163 23.30 -0.03 -11.71
C ARG A 163 24.82 -0.08 -11.73
N ALA A 164 25.45 0.11 -10.57
CA ALA A 164 26.91 0.02 -10.44
C ALA A 164 27.44 -1.39 -10.72
N MET A 165 26.70 -2.43 -10.36
CA MET A 165 27.07 -3.83 -10.60
C MET A 165 26.73 -4.30 -12.01
N ARG A 166 25.70 -3.72 -12.65
CA ARG A 166 25.14 -4.17 -13.93
C ARG A 166 24.88 -3.00 -14.89
N PRO A 167 25.95 -2.35 -15.39
CA PRO A 167 25.81 -1.19 -16.26
C PRO A 167 25.13 -1.56 -17.59
N GLY A 168 24.11 -0.80 -17.98
CA GLY A 168 23.40 -0.96 -19.25
C GLY A 168 22.21 -1.93 -19.21
N GLU A 169 21.98 -2.64 -18.10
CA GLU A 169 20.77 -3.45 -17.92
C GLU A 169 19.54 -2.57 -17.58
N ASP A 170 18.38 -2.92 -18.13
CA ASP A 170 17.10 -2.34 -17.69
C ASP A 170 16.66 -2.98 -16.37
N LEU A 171 17.13 -2.41 -15.27
CA LEU A 171 16.83 -2.89 -13.93
C LEU A 171 15.34 -2.83 -13.58
N LEU A 172 14.57 -1.95 -14.23
CA LEU A 172 13.13 -1.82 -13.96
C LEU A 172 12.33 -3.00 -14.54
N GLU A 173 12.94 -3.77 -15.43
CA GLU A 173 12.40 -5.01 -16.01
C GLU A 173 13.12 -6.28 -15.51
N SER A 174 14.05 -6.13 -14.55
CA SER A 174 14.84 -7.24 -14.03
C SER A 174 14.03 -8.15 -13.10
N ARG A 175 13.82 -9.40 -13.51
CA ARG A 175 13.09 -10.42 -12.73
C ARG A 175 13.81 -10.87 -11.47
N GLU A 176 15.10 -10.57 -11.34
CA GLU A 176 15.88 -10.85 -10.12
C GLU A 176 15.67 -9.80 -9.04
N LEU A 177 15.07 -8.66 -9.39
CA LEU A 177 14.85 -7.54 -8.49
C LEU A 177 13.34 -7.27 -8.40
N GLU A 178 12.66 -8.02 -7.54
CA GLU A 178 11.20 -7.89 -7.32
C GLU A 178 10.85 -6.76 -6.35
N ILE A 179 11.58 -6.66 -5.25
CA ILE A 179 11.33 -5.70 -4.17
C ILE A 179 12.54 -4.79 -4.03
N LEU A 180 12.32 -3.49 -4.07
CA LEU A 180 13.36 -2.46 -4.00
C LEU A 180 13.58 -1.94 -2.58
N ALA A 181 12.53 -1.94 -1.76
CA ALA A 181 12.58 -1.60 -0.34
C ALA A 181 11.43 -2.29 0.41
N GLN A 182 11.67 -2.66 1.66
CA GLN A 182 10.62 -3.18 2.55
C GLN A 182 10.95 -2.90 4.01
N ALA A 183 9.92 -2.74 4.84
CA ALA A 183 10.05 -2.57 6.28
C ALA A 183 8.86 -3.17 7.03
N PRO A 184 9.07 -3.82 8.19
CA PRO A 184 7.97 -4.20 9.07
C PRO A 184 7.33 -2.95 9.69
N ILE A 185 6.03 -3.02 9.97
CA ILE A 185 5.30 -1.94 10.63
C ILE A 185 4.44 -2.46 11.78
N SER A 186 4.15 -1.57 12.74
CA SER A 186 3.18 -1.84 13.81
C SER A 186 2.38 -0.57 14.11
N VAL A 187 1.08 -0.61 13.80
CA VAL A 187 0.16 0.52 14.05
C VAL A 187 0.19 0.94 15.52
N ASP A 188 0.11 -0.03 16.44
CA ASP A 188 0.06 0.25 17.87
C ASP A 188 1.36 0.87 18.39
N GLN A 189 2.51 0.37 17.95
CA GLN A 189 3.82 0.93 18.34
C GLN A 189 3.97 2.34 17.79
N THR A 190 3.65 2.57 16.51
CA THR A 190 3.74 3.89 15.88
C THR A 190 2.83 4.91 16.58
N ILE A 191 1.57 4.56 16.87
CA ILE A 191 0.65 5.45 17.58
C ILE A 191 1.15 5.75 18.99
N SER A 192 1.65 4.74 19.71
CA SER A 192 2.18 4.92 21.06
C SER A 192 3.39 5.85 21.08
N GLU A 193 4.29 5.72 20.10
CA GLU A 193 5.43 6.61 19.95
C GLU A 193 5.01 8.04 19.61
N ILE A 194 4.08 8.24 18.67
CA ILE A 194 3.56 9.57 18.34
C ILE A 194 2.96 10.23 19.59
N ARG A 195 2.16 9.50 20.38
CA ARG A 195 1.57 10.03 21.62
C ARG A 195 2.63 10.44 22.63
N ARG A 196 3.70 9.65 22.79
CA ARG A 196 4.84 9.96 23.66
C ARG A 196 5.60 11.21 23.21
N LEU A 197 5.69 11.47 21.92
CA LEU A 197 6.35 12.69 21.40
C LEU A 197 5.50 13.95 21.55
N LEU A 198 4.18 13.79 21.73
CA LEU A 198 3.22 14.90 21.92
C LEU A 198 2.91 15.20 23.39
N SER A 199 3.34 14.34 24.32
CA SER A 199 3.22 14.52 25.78
C SER A 199 4.40 15.30 26.34
#